data_AF-A0A8X7X4T8-F1
#
_entry.id   AF-A0A8X7X4T8-F1
#
_cell.length_a   1.000
_cell.length_b   1.000
_cell.length_c   1.000
_cell.angle_alpha   90.00
_cell.angle_beta   90.00
_cell.angle_gamma   90.00
#
_symmetry.space_group_name_H-M   'P 1'
#
loop_
_entity.id
_entity.type
_entity.pdbx_description
1 polymer ?
#
loop_
_entity_poly.entity_id
_entity_poly.type
_entity_poly.pdbx_seq_one_letter_code
_entity_poly.pdbx_strand_id
1 'polypeptide(L)'
;MAEVSGGWTDVKPADSNVKEICNEVRPDVDKREGKSSEEPLQYTSQQMNGINQGIKVQVAHNECLHLKIHQSLPCYGNQTKVIGVQKKKKPGDELHAF
;
A
#
# COMPACT_ATOMS: atom_id res chain seq x y z
N MET A 1 -10.70 -10.75 -17.29
CA MET A 1 -9.53 -10.03 -17.85
C MET A 1 -8.31 -10.65 -17.21
N ALA A 2 -7.39 -11.22 -18.00
CA ALA A 2 -6.27 -11.98 -17.48
C ALA A 2 -5.34 -11.08 -16.65
N GLU A 3 -5.22 -11.37 -15.36
CA GLU A 3 -4.18 -10.81 -14.50
C GLU A 3 -2.83 -11.34 -14.99
N VAL A 4 -2.14 -10.53 -15.78
CA VAL A 4 -0.77 -10.79 -16.21
C VAL A 4 0.09 -10.88 -14.96
N SER A 5 0.76 -12.02 -14.75
CA SER A 5 1.73 -12.20 -13.66
C SER A 5 2.76 -11.07 -13.70
N GLY A 6 2.86 -10.29 -12.61
CA GLY A 6 3.76 -9.14 -12.50
C GLY A 6 3.19 -7.79 -12.95
N GLY A 7 1.98 -7.73 -13.51
CA GLY A 7 1.30 -6.47 -13.80
C GLY A 7 0.66 -5.84 -12.55
N TRP A 8 0.75 -4.52 -12.41
CA TRP A 8 -0.07 -3.78 -11.44
C TRP A 8 -1.50 -3.65 -11.98
N THR A 9 -2.49 -3.83 -11.10
CA THR A 9 -3.90 -3.65 -11.41
C THR A 9 -4.27 -2.17 -11.43
N ASP A 10 -5.45 -1.88 -11.97
CA ASP A 10 -6.00 -0.52 -11.96
C ASP A 10 -6.12 0.04 -10.54
N VAL A 11 -5.97 1.35 -10.39
CA VAL A 11 -6.02 2.02 -9.08
C VAL A 11 -7.47 2.08 -8.61
N LYS A 12 -7.74 1.42 -7.49
CA LYS A 12 -9.08 1.32 -6.89
C LYS A 12 -9.15 2.16 -5.61
N PRO A 13 -10.34 2.63 -5.19
CA PRO A 13 -10.51 3.28 -3.90
C PRO A 13 -10.22 2.28 -2.77
N ALA A 14 -9.63 2.76 -1.67
CA ALA A 14 -9.30 1.91 -0.53
C ALA A 14 -10.55 1.26 0.09
N ASP A 15 -10.56 -0.06 0.14
CA ASP A 15 -11.61 -0.86 0.78
C ASP A 15 -11.27 -1.24 2.23
N SER A 16 -12.18 -1.94 2.90
CA SER A 16 -12.03 -2.35 4.29
C SER A 16 -10.79 -3.21 4.54
N ASN A 17 -10.39 -4.05 3.59
CA ASN A 17 -9.19 -4.89 3.72
C ASN A 17 -7.92 -4.03 3.67
N VAL A 18 -7.88 -3.03 2.78
CA VAL A 18 -6.77 -2.06 2.73
C VAL A 18 -6.68 -1.25 4.02
N LYS A 19 -7.81 -0.87 4.62
CA LYS A 19 -7.84 -0.18 5.91
C LYS A 19 -7.30 -1.05 7.05
N GLU A 20 -7.63 -2.33 7.07
CA GLU A 20 -7.11 -3.27 8.05
C GLU A 20 -5.60 -3.45 7.92
N ILE A 21 -5.12 -3.68 6.69
CA ILE A 21 -3.68 -3.77 6.38
C ILE A 21 -2.95 -2.50 6.80
N CYS A 22 -3.51 -1.32 6.50
CA CYS A 22 -2.92 -0.04 6.88
C CYS A 22 -2.83 0.11 8.41
N ASN A 23 -3.81 -0.38 9.16
CA ASN A 23 -3.77 -0.40 10.62
C ASN A 23 -2.72 -1.38 11.16
N GLU A 24 -2.59 -2.55 10.54
CA GLU A 24 -1.57 -3.55 10.91
C GLU A 24 -0.15 -3.01 10.72
N VAL A 25 0.10 -2.32 9.60
CA VAL A 25 1.43 -1.75 9.31
C VAL A 25 1.67 -0.36 9.91
N ARG A 26 0.63 0.29 10.46
CA ARG A 26 0.71 1.60 11.09
C ARG A 26 1.88 1.76 12.08
N PRO A 27 2.12 0.84 13.04
CA PRO A 27 3.26 0.96 13.94
C PRO A 27 4.62 0.84 13.24
N ASP A 28 4.71 0.13 12.12
CA ASP A 28 5.94 0.00 11.33
C ASP A 28 6.21 1.29 10.54
N VAL A 29 5.16 1.85 9.92
CA VAL A 29 5.22 3.12 9.21
C VAL A 29 5.55 4.27 10.16
N ASP A 30 4.93 4.32 11.34
CA ASP A 30 5.22 5.35 12.34
C ASP A 30 6.67 5.29 12.82
N LYS A 31 7.20 4.08 13.07
CA LYS A 31 8.62 3.91 13.43
C LYS A 31 9.58 4.31 12.30
N ARG A 32 9.21 4.05 11.04
CA ARG A 32 10.06 4.31 9.87
C ARG A 32 10.02 5.77 9.42
N GLU A 33 8.86 6.41 9.56
CA GLU A 33 8.55 7.72 8.98
C GLU A 33 8.31 8.81 10.02
N GLY A 34 8.02 8.47 11.27
CA GLY A 34 7.58 9.40 12.31
C GLY A 34 6.25 10.07 11.99
N LYS A 35 5.42 9.44 11.15
CA LYS A 35 4.12 9.97 10.71
C LYS A 35 3.00 9.01 11.10
N SER A 36 2.04 9.56 11.83
CA SER A 36 0.74 8.95 12.07
C SER A 36 0.03 8.75 10.72
N SER A 37 -0.03 7.50 10.24
CA SER A 37 -0.73 7.19 8.99
C SER A 37 -2.21 7.59 9.11
N GLU A 38 -2.71 8.46 8.21
CA GLU A 38 -4.13 8.78 8.13
C GLU A 38 -4.86 7.76 7.24
N GLU A 39 -6.05 8.12 6.76
CA GLU A 39 -6.92 7.21 6.03
C GLU A 39 -6.33 6.83 4.65
N PRO A 40 -6.38 5.53 4.28
CA PRO A 40 -6.03 5.12 2.93
C PRO A 40 -7.09 5.65 1.96
N LEU A 41 -6.62 6.23 0.85
CA LEU A 41 -7.47 6.80 -0.20
C LEU A 41 -7.67 5.81 -1.35
N GLN A 42 -6.58 5.25 -1.84
CA GLN A 42 -6.54 4.42 -3.05
C GLN A 42 -5.52 3.31 -2.90
N TYR A 43 -5.67 2.24 -3.66
CA TYR A 43 -4.71 1.16 -3.72
C TYR A 43 -4.62 0.54 -5.12
N THR A 44 -3.50 -0.13 -5.38
CA THR A 44 -3.29 -1.03 -6.52
C THR A 44 -2.67 -2.32 -6.01
N SER A 45 -2.90 -3.43 -6.71
CA SER A 45 -2.35 -4.73 -6.38
C SER A 45 -1.52 -5.29 -7.54
N GLN A 46 -0.52 -6.11 -7.22
CA GLN A 46 0.30 -6.81 -8.20
C GLN A 46 0.48 -8.25 -7.73
N GLN A 47 0.08 -9.20 -8.58
CA GLN A 47 0.23 -10.62 -8.31
C GLN A 47 1.63 -11.09 -8.70
N MET A 48 2.36 -11.69 -7.75
CA MET A 48 3.71 -12.25 -7.94
C MET A 48 3.86 -13.51 -7.07
N ASN A 49 5.00 -13.73 -6.41
CA ASN A 49 5.19 -14.77 -5.38
C ASN A 49 4.51 -14.39 -4.04
N GLY A 50 3.23 -14.04 -4.12
CA GLY A 50 2.50 -13.30 -3.10
C GLY A 50 1.74 -12.14 -3.75
N ILE A 51 1.27 -11.22 -2.93
CA ILE A 51 0.52 -10.05 -3.39
C ILE A 51 1.27 -8.80 -2.93
N ASN A 52 1.75 -8.02 -3.89
CA ASN A 52 2.21 -6.67 -3.61
C ASN A 52 1.01 -5.73 -3.65
N GLN A 53 0.88 -4.86 -2.66
CA GLN A 53 -0.12 -3.81 -2.62
C GLN A 53 0.55 -2.46 -2.50
N GLY A 54 0.21 -1.56 -3.42
CA GLY A 54 0.53 -0.15 -3.34
C GLY A 54 -0.65 0.55 -2.70
N ILE A 55 -0.46 1.30 -1.63
CA ILE A 55 -1.54 2.01 -0.93
C ILE A 55 -1.17 3.49 -0.84
N LYS A 56 -2.06 4.35 -1.31
CA LYS A 56 -1.98 5.79 -1.13
C LYS A 56 -2.66 6.15 0.18
N VAL A 57 -1.88 6.69 1.10
CA VAL A 57 -2.33 7.11 2.42
C VAL A 57 -2.16 8.62 2.52
N GLN A 58 -3.21 9.33 2.89
CA GLN A 58 -3.07 10.74 3.22
C GLN A 58 -2.33 10.86 4.55
N VAL A 59 -1.40 11.82 4.70
CA VAL A 59 -0.77 12.12 6.01
C VAL A 59 -0.92 13.58 6.44
N ALA A 60 -1.35 14.45 5.53
CA ALA A 60 -1.87 15.77 5.84
C ALA A 60 -2.76 16.28 4.69
N HIS A 61 -3.36 17.47 4.86
CA HIS A 61 -4.22 18.11 3.85
C HIS A 61 -3.58 18.20 2.44
N ASN A 62 -2.25 18.33 2.33
CA ASN A 62 -1.54 18.41 1.05
C ASN A 62 -0.42 17.37 0.91
N GLU A 63 -0.40 16.35 1.76
CA GLU A 63 0.69 15.38 1.79
C GLU A 63 0.16 13.95 1.79
N CYS A 64 0.69 13.14 0.89
CA CYS A 64 0.40 11.72 0.78
C CYS A 64 1.69 10.90 0.88
N LEU A 65 1.54 9.72 1.45
CA LEU A 65 2.51 8.63 1.42
C LEU A 65 2.00 7.56 0.48
N HIS A 66 2.88 7.02 -0.37
CA HIS A 66 2.58 5.77 -1.07
C HIS A 66 3.33 4.65 -0.34
N LEU A 67 2.60 3.71 0.24
CA LEU A 67 3.12 2.53 0.91
C LEU A 67 3.17 1.35 -0.07
N LYS A 68 4.26 0.61 -0.08
CA LYS A 68 4.39 -0.67 -0.77
C LYS A 68 4.43 -1.78 0.27
N ILE A 69 3.41 -2.62 0.24
CA ILE A 69 3.21 -3.73 1.16
C ILE A 69 3.34 -5.02 0.38
N HIS A 70 4.02 -6.00 0.94
CA HIS A 70 4.09 -7.36 0.41
C HIS A 70 3.37 -8.29 1.37
N GLN A 71 2.39 -9.02 0.85
CA GLN A 71 1.73 -10.10 1.55
C GLN A 71 2.24 -11.42 0.99
N SER A 72 2.87 -12.23 1.84
CA SER A 72 3.36 -13.55 1.44
C SER A 72 2.21 -14.54 1.24
N LEU A 73 2.43 -15.59 0.45
CA LEU A 73 1.43 -16.64 0.23
C LEU A 73 1.10 -17.40 1.53
N PRO A 74 -0.05 -18.08 1.63
CA PRO A 74 -0.45 -18.86 2.81
C PRO A 74 0.57 -19.92 3.23
N CYS A 75 1.24 -20.56 2.27
CA CYS A 75 2.29 -21.54 2.55
C CYS A 75 3.52 -20.94 3.25
N TYR A 76 3.68 -19.60 3.21
CA TYR A 76 4.72 -18.84 3.91
C TYR A 76 4.17 -18.06 5.11
N GLY A 77 2.97 -18.40 5.59
CA GLY A 77 2.39 -17.87 6.82
C GLY A 77 1.65 -16.54 6.68
N ASN A 78 1.24 -16.13 5.46
CA ASN A 78 0.43 -14.92 5.22
C ASN A 78 0.98 -13.65 5.91
N GLN A 79 2.29 -13.46 5.86
CA GLN A 79 2.94 -12.33 6.51
C GLN A 79 2.78 -11.06 5.68
N THR A 80 2.26 -10.00 6.29
CA THR A 80 2.22 -8.65 5.72
C THR A 80 3.46 -7.87 6.14
N LYS A 81 4.17 -7.27 5.19
CA LYS A 81 5.34 -6.44 5.49
C LYS A 81 5.39 -5.20 4.61
N VAL A 82 5.77 -4.06 5.19
CA VAL A 82 6.05 -2.84 4.43
C VAL A 82 7.42 -2.96 3.78
N ILE A 83 7.44 -3.20 2.48
CA ILE A 83 8.68 -3.34 1.70
C ILE A 83 9.19 -2.01 1.16
N GLY A 84 8.34 -0.97 1.09
CA GLY A 84 8.74 0.35 0.62
C GLY A 84 7.79 1.46 1.06
N VAL A 85 8.33 2.67 1.14
CA VAL A 85 7.56 3.89 1.44
C VAL A 85 8.07 5.01 0.54
N GLN A 86 7.17 5.65 -0.22
CA GLN A 86 7.46 6.85 -0.98
C GLN A 86 6.85 8.06 -0.27
N LYS A 87 7.69 9.07 0.01
CA LYS A 87 7.30 10.31 0.70
C LYS A 87 7.07 11.45 -0.29
N LYS A 88 6.51 12.56 0.23
CA LYS A 88 6.36 13.84 -0.49
C LYS A 88 5.50 13.75 -1.76
N LYS A 89 4.53 12.82 -1.77
CA LYS A 89 3.55 12.75 -2.85
C LYS A 89 2.42 13.73 -2.56
N LYS A 90 1.88 14.32 -3.63
CA LYS A 90 0.72 15.21 -3.54
C LYS A 90 -0.56 14.37 -3.61
N PRO A 91 -1.70 14.86 -3.09
CA PRO A 91 -2.99 14.19 -3.26
C PRO A 91 -3.40 14.03 -4.73
N GLY A 92 -2.89 14.87 -5.64
CA GLY A 92 -3.06 14.71 -7.09
C GLY A 92 -2.06 13.77 -7.78
N ASP A 93 -1.09 13.21 -7.06
CA ASP A 93 -0.13 12.27 -7.64
C ASP A 93 -0.81 10.91 -7.86
N GLU A 94 -0.73 10.37 -9.07
CA GLU A 94 -1.28 9.06 -9.37
C GLU A 94 -0.48 7.96 -8.67
N LEU A 95 -1.18 6.95 -8.17
CA LEU A 95 -0.55 5.80 -7.54
C LEU A 95 0.04 4.90 -8.64
N HIS A 96 1.27 5.22 -9.05
CA HIS A 96 2.01 4.42 -10.03
C HIS A 96 2.66 3.17 -9.41
N ALA A 97 3.01 2.23 -10.29
CA ALA A 97 3.86 1.08 -9.99
C ALA A 97 5.14 1.51 -9.24
N PHE A 98 5.44 0.82 -8.13
CA PHE A 98 6.64 1.03 -7.32
C PHE A 98 7.84 0.21 -7.79
#